data_AF-A0A376BAF7-F1
#
_entry.id   AF-A0A376BAF7-F1
#
_cell.length_a   1.000
_cell.length_b   1.000
_cell.length_c   1.000
_cell.angle_alpha   90.00
_cell.angle_beta   90.00
_cell.angle_gamma   90.00
#
_symmetry.space_group_name_H-M   'P 1'
#
loop_
_entity.id
_entity.type
_entity.pdbx_description
1 polymer ?
#
loop_
_entity_poly.entity_id
_entity_poly.type
_entity_poly.pdbx_seq_one_letter_code
_entity_poly.pdbx_strand_id
1 'polypeptide(L)'
;MLRNIGVTRFTNVLFSSCSTTTKRCISILSDLKPAEGSTKFSPKRVGRGPSSGYGKTSGKGQKGQKARGKVKSWFEGGQTPIYKLFPKIGFKHTNALKLSELNLDRLAFFYRTGRLDQFLAVSQGQQSGTLNLDMKAMQDLGLVTGRIVDGVKIISGKSTRYTLPPLKIEATKASASAIRTIEENGGEFVAKYYSKLSLRALLNPEWFLEKYGRLPLPARPTRRKDIEYYLDESKRGYLAVEKDNEFALMIKKAREEMASGKSMARSTIKKTGKKSLLEVQIEKIKEEQQQQQTTGNLVKNRILSLNSFEKVTHKL
;
A
#
# COMPACT_ATOMS: atom_id res chain seq x y z
N MET A 1 31.76 57.27 -62.64
CA MET A 1 33.15 57.71 -62.45
C MET A 1 33.52 57.56 -60.97
N LEU A 2 34.64 56.88 -60.70
CA LEU A 2 35.46 56.88 -59.46
C LEU A 2 34.74 56.43 -58.16
N ARG A 3 34.70 55.13 -57.83
CA ARG A 3 35.69 54.38 -57.01
C ARG A 3 36.38 55.24 -55.93
N ASN A 4 36.01 55.01 -54.67
CA ASN A 4 36.92 55.17 -53.54
C ASN A 4 36.87 53.91 -52.68
N ILE A 5 37.96 53.16 -52.78
CA ILE A 5 38.28 51.97 -52.01
C ILE A 5 39.00 52.47 -50.76
N GLY A 6 38.37 52.31 -49.59
CA GLY A 6 38.95 52.59 -48.29
C GLY A 6 39.11 51.30 -47.50
N VAL A 7 40.28 50.68 -47.60
CA VAL A 7 40.71 49.55 -46.77
C VAL A 7 41.19 50.08 -45.42
N THR A 8 40.52 49.72 -44.32
CA THR A 8 41.10 49.85 -42.97
C THR A 8 40.86 48.59 -42.14
N ARG A 9 41.87 47.72 -42.24
CA ARG A 9 42.45 46.81 -41.25
C ARG A 9 41.58 46.31 -40.08
N PHE A 10 41.36 45.00 -40.09
CA PHE A 10 41.27 44.14 -38.92
C PHE A 10 42.26 44.53 -37.81
N THR A 11 41.74 44.82 -36.63
CA THR A 11 42.31 44.36 -35.35
C THR A 11 41.15 44.23 -34.34
N ASN A 12 40.52 43.06 -34.31
CA ASN A 12 39.76 42.63 -33.12
C ASN A 12 40.78 42.35 -32.02
N VAL A 13 41.12 43.38 -31.24
CA VAL A 13 41.83 43.19 -29.99
C VAL A 13 40.81 42.62 -29.01
N LEU A 14 40.87 41.31 -28.82
CA LEU A 14 40.29 40.62 -27.67
C LEU A 14 40.96 41.17 -26.41
N PHE A 15 40.48 42.30 -25.90
CA PHE A 15 40.71 42.69 -24.51
C PHE A 15 39.87 41.77 -23.63
N SER A 16 40.38 40.56 -23.42
CA SER A 16 40.00 39.75 -22.27
C SER A 16 40.55 40.46 -21.03
N SER A 17 39.82 41.45 -20.54
CA SER A 17 40.05 42.00 -19.21
C SER A 17 39.66 40.93 -18.20
N CYS A 18 40.59 40.02 -17.91
CA CYS A 18 40.53 39.13 -16.77
C CYS A 18 40.61 40.00 -15.52
N SER A 19 39.48 40.52 -15.07
CA SER A 19 39.36 41.08 -13.73
C SER A 19 39.29 39.89 -12.77
N THR A 20 40.45 39.43 -12.31
CA THR A 20 40.55 38.58 -11.13
C THR A 20 40.07 39.39 -9.93
N THR A 21 38.75 39.51 -9.77
CA THR A 21 38.16 40.03 -8.53
C THR A 21 38.48 39.01 -7.46
N THR A 22 39.48 39.30 -6.65
CA THR A 22 39.82 38.52 -5.44
C THR A 22 38.59 38.52 -4.54
N LYS A 23 37.82 37.44 -4.58
CA LYS A 23 36.69 37.25 -3.67
C LYS A 23 37.24 37.12 -2.25
N ARG A 24 36.93 38.09 -1.38
CA ARG A 24 37.20 38.03 0.07
C ARG A 24 36.22 37.11 0.79
N CYS A 25 35.97 35.92 0.24
CA CYS A 25 35.06 34.96 0.83
C CYS A 25 35.90 33.87 1.47
N ILE A 26 36.07 33.94 2.80
CA ILE A 26 36.89 32.99 3.56
C ILE A 26 36.30 31.57 3.55
N SER A 27 34.99 31.43 3.29
CA SER A 27 34.27 30.16 3.32
C SER A 27 33.38 29.95 2.09
N ILE A 28 33.33 28.71 1.62
CA ILE A 28 32.47 28.23 0.51
C ILE A 28 30.98 28.53 0.75
N LEU A 29 30.56 28.61 2.01
CA LEU A 29 29.19 28.98 2.38
C LEU A 29 28.75 30.32 1.77
N SER A 30 29.69 31.25 1.58
CA SER A 30 29.43 32.59 1.03
C SER A 30 29.21 32.60 -0.48
N ASP A 31 29.59 31.53 -1.18
CA ASP A 31 29.58 31.41 -2.64
C ASP A 31 28.51 30.42 -3.16
N LEU A 32 27.73 29.81 -2.28
CA LEU A 32 26.67 28.87 -2.65
C LEU A 32 25.56 29.58 -3.43
N LYS A 33 25.25 29.05 -4.62
CA LYS A 33 24.13 29.49 -5.46
C LYS A 33 23.22 28.29 -5.78
N PRO A 34 21.89 28.50 -5.88
CA PRO A 34 21.00 27.44 -6.35
C PRO A 34 21.32 27.07 -7.80
N ALA A 35 20.93 25.87 -8.21
CA ALA A 35 21.04 25.45 -9.61
C ALA A 35 20.31 26.43 -10.54
N GLU A 36 20.88 26.68 -11.71
CA GLU A 36 20.33 27.61 -12.69
C GLU A 36 18.89 27.20 -13.06
N GLY A 37 17.96 28.15 -13.03
CA GLY A 37 16.53 27.90 -13.30
C GLY A 37 15.72 27.31 -12.14
N SER A 38 16.35 26.91 -11.02
CA SER A 38 15.62 26.46 -9.81
C SER A 38 14.83 27.62 -9.17
N THR A 39 15.41 28.82 -9.17
CA THR A 39 14.76 30.03 -8.69
C THR A 39 14.41 30.96 -9.85
N LYS A 40 13.25 31.61 -9.75
CA LYS A 40 12.90 32.68 -10.68
C LYS A 40 13.71 33.93 -10.32
N PHE A 41 14.54 34.38 -11.25
CA PHE A 41 15.43 35.54 -11.06
C PHE A 41 14.67 36.82 -10.64
N SER A 42 13.47 37.05 -11.19
CA SER A 42 12.63 38.19 -10.83
C SER A 42 11.18 37.77 -10.55
N PRO A 43 10.71 37.81 -9.29
CA PRO A 43 9.30 37.57 -8.99
C PRO A 43 8.44 38.71 -9.55
N LYS A 44 7.27 38.37 -10.10
CA LYS A 44 6.31 39.36 -10.60
C LYS A 44 5.80 40.21 -9.44
N ARG A 45 6.20 41.49 -9.42
CA ARG A 45 5.74 42.50 -8.45
C ARG A 45 4.86 43.52 -9.16
N VAL A 46 3.59 43.58 -8.78
CA VAL A 46 2.61 44.51 -9.37
C VAL A 46 2.64 45.87 -8.65
N GLY A 47 2.31 46.96 -9.36
CA GLY A 47 2.25 48.30 -8.77
C GLY A 47 3.61 48.87 -8.36
N ARG A 48 4.68 48.58 -9.12
CA ARG A 48 6.06 49.04 -8.86
C ARG A 48 6.62 49.84 -10.04
N GLY A 49 5.94 50.94 -10.39
CA GLY A 49 6.35 51.84 -11.47
C GLY A 49 6.00 51.32 -12.88
N PRO A 50 5.92 52.21 -13.89
CA PRO A 50 5.50 51.85 -15.24
C PRO A 50 6.48 50.92 -15.97
N SER A 51 7.79 51.10 -15.76
CA SER A 51 8.85 50.29 -16.40
C SER A 51 8.82 48.81 -16.00
N SER A 52 8.24 48.47 -14.84
CA SER A 52 8.04 47.09 -14.40
C SER A 52 7.06 46.26 -15.27
N GLY A 53 6.36 46.89 -16.21
CA GLY A 53 5.31 46.25 -17.03
C GLY A 53 3.97 46.03 -16.31
N TYR A 54 3.93 46.20 -14.98
CA TYR A 54 2.73 46.02 -14.14
C TYR A 54 2.39 47.25 -13.29
N GLY A 55 2.79 48.45 -13.71
CA GLY A 55 2.61 49.69 -12.95
C GLY A 55 1.16 50.19 -12.87
N LYS A 56 0.62 50.70 -13.99
CA LYS A 56 -0.64 51.47 -14.02
C LYS A 56 -1.87 50.69 -13.55
N THR A 57 -2.07 49.48 -14.05
CA THR A 57 -3.27 48.66 -13.77
C THR A 57 -2.98 47.46 -12.88
N SER A 58 -1.73 47.27 -12.44
CA SER A 58 -1.30 46.11 -11.64
C SER A 58 -1.70 44.75 -12.24
N GLY A 59 -1.85 44.68 -13.57
CA GLY A 59 -2.26 43.46 -14.28
C GLY A 59 -3.76 43.11 -14.21
N LYS A 60 -4.60 44.01 -13.69
CA LYS A 60 -6.06 43.79 -13.56
C LYS A 60 -6.90 44.24 -14.76
N GLY A 61 -6.29 44.90 -15.74
CA GLY A 61 -7.00 45.50 -16.89
C GLY A 61 -7.61 46.87 -16.57
N GLN A 62 -8.55 47.33 -17.40
CA GLN A 62 -9.20 48.64 -17.27
C GLN A 62 -10.63 48.51 -16.72
N LYS A 63 -10.95 49.27 -15.67
CA LYS A 63 -12.30 49.39 -15.09
C LYS A 63 -13.01 48.02 -14.90
N GLY A 64 -14.32 48.01 -14.68
CA GLY A 64 -15.11 46.78 -14.50
C GLY A 64 -14.95 46.08 -13.15
N GLN A 65 -15.77 45.06 -12.93
CA GLN A 65 -15.88 44.37 -11.65
C GLN A 65 -14.61 43.58 -11.29
N LYS A 66 -13.90 43.01 -12.26
CA LYS A 66 -12.63 42.28 -12.03
C LYS A 66 -11.47 43.19 -11.60
N ALA A 67 -11.49 44.47 -11.97
CA ALA A 67 -10.49 45.44 -11.51
C ALA A 67 -10.83 46.01 -10.12
N ARG A 68 -12.12 46.26 -9.86
CA ARG A 68 -12.62 46.89 -8.62
C ARG A 68 -12.88 45.90 -7.48
N GLY A 69 -13.14 44.64 -7.78
CA GLY A 69 -13.54 43.63 -6.80
C GLY A 69 -13.29 42.21 -7.26
N LYS A 70 -14.13 41.27 -6.82
CA LYS A 70 -14.02 39.84 -7.14
C LYS A 70 -15.31 39.31 -7.77
N VAL A 71 -15.14 38.46 -8.77
CA VAL A 71 -16.21 37.62 -9.33
C VAL A 71 -15.79 36.17 -9.11
N LYS A 72 -16.72 35.29 -8.74
CA LYS A 72 -16.39 33.86 -8.61
C LYS A 72 -15.95 33.34 -9.97
N SER A 73 -14.88 32.56 -10.02
CA SER A 73 -14.28 32.12 -11.30
C SER A 73 -15.23 31.27 -12.15
N TRP A 74 -16.18 30.56 -11.53
CA TRP A 74 -17.15 29.71 -12.18
C TRP A 74 -18.51 30.40 -12.46
N PHE A 75 -18.58 31.73 -12.33
CA PHE A 75 -19.81 32.47 -12.61
C PHE A 75 -19.98 32.71 -14.11
N GLU A 76 -21.09 32.22 -14.67
CA GLU A 76 -21.39 32.25 -16.11
C GLU A 76 -22.23 33.48 -16.54
N GLY A 77 -22.19 34.58 -15.77
CA GLY A 77 -22.79 35.86 -16.17
C GLY A 77 -24.30 35.97 -16.01
N GLY A 78 -24.98 34.96 -15.46
CA GLY A 78 -26.42 34.95 -15.21
C GLY A 78 -27.15 33.74 -15.80
N GLN A 79 -26.51 33.04 -16.74
CA GLN A 79 -26.98 31.74 -17.23
C GLN A 79 -27.01 30.69 -16.10
N THR A 80 -27.91 29.71 -16.21
CA THR A 80 -27.91 28.53 -15.34
C THR A 80 -26.57 27.81 -15.46
N PRO A 81 -25.78 27.69 -14.37
CA PRO A 81 -24.42 27.21 -14.47
C PRO A 81 -24.34 25.72 -14.77
N ILE A 82 -23.21 25.28 -15.34
CA ILE A 82 -23.01 23.88 -15.77
C ILE A 82 -23.32 22.83 -14.70
N TYR A 83 -23.02 23.10 -13.43
CA TYR A 83 -23.27 22.18 -12.32
C TYR A 83 -24.75 22.08 -11.92
N LYS A 84 -25.62 22.93 -12.49
CA LYS A 84 -27.09 22.85 -12.38
C LYS A 84 -27.76 22.35 -13.67
N LEU A 85 -27.15 22.59 -14.83
CA LEU A 85 -27.70 22.18 -16.12
C LEU A 85 -27.88 20.66 -16.21
N PHE A 86 -26.87 19.91 -15.76
CA PHE A 86 -26.88 18.46 -15.82
C PHE A 86 -27.34 17.83 -14.50
N PRO A 87 -28.10 16.73 -14.54
CA PRO A 87 -28.46 16.00 -13.33
C PRO A 87 -27.21 15.35 -12.72
N LYS A 88 -27.22 15.20 -11.39
CA LYS A 88 -26.20 14.42 -10.68
C LYS A 88 -26.52 12.94 -10.85
N ILE A 89 -25.70 12.21 -11.60
CA ILE A 89 -25.91 10.79 -11.89
C ILE A 89 -25.04 9.93 -10.97
N GLY A 90 -25.62 8.86 -10.44
CA GLY A 90 -24.93 7.86 -9.63
C GLY A 90 -24.65 8.29 -8.19
N PHE A 91 -23.81 7.53 -7.51
CA PHE A 91 -23.42 7.78 -6.13
C PHE A 91 -22.01 7.25 -5.88
N LYS A 92 -21.34 7.78 -4.84
CA LYS A 92 -20.02 7.29 -4.41
C LYS A 92 -20.18 6.16 -3.41
N HIS A 93 -19.83 4.94 -3.79
CA HIS A 93 -19.86 3.79 -2.88
C HIS A 93 -18.72 3.87 -1.84
N THR A 94 -19.04 4.27 -0.60
CA THR A 94 -18.09 4.49 0.50
C THR A 94 -17.43 3.22 1.01
N ASN A 95 -18.14 2.09 0.91
CA ASN A 95 -17.70 0.78 1.41
C ASN A 95 -16.87 -0.02 0.38
N ALA A 96 -16.42 0.59 -0.71
CA ALA A 96 -15.66 -0.09 -1.75
C ALA A 96 -14.23 -0.33 -1.24
N LEU A 97 -13.75 -1.56 -1.42
CA LEU A 97 -12.37 -1.90 -1.10
C LEU A 97 -11.43 -1.28 -2.14
N LYS A 98 -10.44 -0.52 -1.68
CA LYS A 98 -9.37 0.06 -2.49
C LYS A 98 -8.17 -0.88 -2.43
N LEU A 99 -8.16 -1.85 -3.34
CA LEU A 99 -7.08 -2.81 -3.47
C LEU A 99 -5.99 -2.26 -4.39
N SER A 100 -4.73 -2.44 -4.00
CA SER A 100 -3.59 -2.13 -4.85
C SER A 100 -3.42 -3.25 -5.87
N GLU A 101 -3.34 -2.92 -7.15
CA GLU A 101 -3.24 -3.92 -8.21
C GLU A 101 -1.78 -4.33 -8.41
N LEU A 102 -1.52 -5.65 -8.36
CA LEU A 102 -0.22 -6.23 -8.66
C LEU A 102 -0.35 -7.09 -9.92
N ASN A 103 0.33 -6.67 -10.98
CA ASN A 103 0.38 -7.43 -12.23
C ASN A 103 1.47 -8.51 -12.16
N LEU A 104 1.17 -9.71 -12.66
CA LEU A 104 2.15 -10.79 -12.77
C LEU A 104 3.37 -10.40 -13.64
N ASP A 105 3.22 -9.49 -14.61
CA ASP A 105 4.34 -8.94 -15.40
C ASP A 105 5.39 -8.28 -14.49
N ARG A 106 4.94 -7.57 -13.46
CA ARG A 106 5.81 -6.91 -12.50
C ARG A 106 6.50 -7.93 -11.61
N LEU A 107 5.79 -8.97 -11.20
CA LEU A 107 6.37 -10.07 -10.43
C LEU A 107 7.49 -10.79 -11.22
N ALA A 108 7.22 -11.14 -12.48
CA ALA A 108 8.18 -11.76 -13.37
C ALA A 108 9.40 -10.86 -13.63
N PHE A 109 9.22 -9.54 -13.72
CA PHE A 109 10.34 -8.60 -13.83
C PHE A 109 11.23 -8.61 -12.58
N PHE A 110 10.65 -8.62 -11.38
CA PHE A 110 11.41 -8.68 -10.13
C PHE A 110 12.13 -10.02 -9.95
N TYR A 111 11.54 -11.10 -10.45
CA TYR A 111 12.19 -12.40 -10.51
C TYR A 111 13.38 -12.40 -11.47
N ARG A 112 13.20 -11.96 -12.72
CA ARG A 112 14.27 -11.89 -13.73
C ARG A 112 15.45 -11.01 -13.31
N THR A 113 15.19 -9.97 -12.52
CA THR A 113 16.24 -9.09 -11.98
C THR A 113 16.96 -9.70 -10.77
N GLY A 114 16.55 -10.87 -10.28
CA GLY A 114 17.13 -11.55 -9.11
C GLY A 114 16.76 -10.92 -7.77
N ARG A 115 16.04 -9.79 -7.76
CA ARG A 115 15.67 -9.07 -6.53
C ARG A 115 14.72 -9.87 -5.64
N LEU A 116 13.81 -10.62 -6.28
CA LEU A 116 12.83 -11.44 -5.57
C LEU A 116 13.51 -12.60 -4.85
N ASP A 117 14.40 -13.32 -5.54
CA ASP A 117 15.12 -14.47 -4.96
C ASP A 117 16.06 -14.04 -3.84
N GLN A 118 16.81 -12.95 -4.04
CA GLN A 118 17.68 -12.40 -3.01
C GLN A 118 16.89 -12.01 -1.75
N PHE A 119 15.74 -11.36 -1.91
CA PHE A 119 14.91 -10.93 -0.79
C PHE A 119 14.29 -12.12 -0.03
N LEU A 120 13.77 -13.11 -0.77
CA LEU A 120 13.15 -14.29 -0.16
C LEU A 120 14.19 -15.17 0.54
N ALA A 121 15.38 -15.34 -0.04
CA ALA A 121 16.49 -16.07 0.57
C ALA A 121 16.92 -15.43 1.91
N VAL A 122 16.95 -14.11 2.00
CA VAL A 122 17.24 -13.39 3.25
C VAL A 122 16.10 -13.49 4.25
N SER A 123 14.85 -13.37 3.80
CA SER A 123 13.69 -13.28 4.68
C SER A 123 13.30 -14.62 5.33
N GLN A 124 13.54 -15.74 4.64
CA GLN A 124 13.09 -17.07 5.08
C GLN A 124 14.22 -17.94 5.64
N GLY A 125 15.47 -17.45 5.61
CA GLY A 125 16.66 -18.27 5.89
C GLY A 125 16.83 -19.37 4.82
N GLN A 126 17.97 -20.08 4.83
CA GLN A 126 18.18 -21.21 3.92
C GLN A 126 17.28 -22.40 4.31
N GLN A 127 16.01 -22.34 3.97
CA GLN A 127 15.11 -23.49 4.03
C GLN A 127 14.63 -23.80 2.62
N SER A 128 14.87 -25.02 2.14
CA SER A 128 14.50 -25.52 0.81
C SER A 128 12.98 -25.70 0.57
N GLY A 129 12.13 -24.96 1.29
CA GLY A 129 10.68 -25.05 1.20
C GLY A 129 10.06 -24.15 0.12
N THR A 130 8.74 -24.28 -0.06
CA THR A 130 7.93 -23.36 -0.89
C THR A 130 8.06 -21.94 -0.36
N LEU A 131 8.49 -21.01 -1.21
CA LEU A 131 8.71 -19.62 -0.81
C LEU A 131 7.38 -18.88 -0.64
N ASN A 132 7.13 -18.35 0.55
CA ASN A 132 5.93 -17.56 0.86
C ASN A 132 6.09 -16.07 0.49
N LEU A 133 5.14 -15.52 -0.27
CA LEU A 133 5.06 -14.12 -0.66
C LEU A 133 3.80 -13.47 -0.08
N ASP A 134 3.96 -12.84 1.07
CA ASP A 134 2.91 -12.10 1.77
C ASP A 134 2.84 -10.63 1.34
N MET A 135 1.75 -9.94 1.69
CA MET A 135 1.63 -8.49 1.43
C MET A 135 2.71 -7.65 2.11
N LYS A 136 3.24 -8.07 3.28
CA LYS A 136 4.39 -7.41 3.91
C LYS A 136 5.65 -7.56 3.04
N ALA A 137 5.96 -8.80 2.65
CA ALA A 137 7.08 -9.09 1.75
C ALA A 137 6.99 -8.32 0.42
N MET A 138 5.78 -8.18 -0.13
CA MET A 138 5.55 -7.37 -1.33
C MET A 138 5.86 -5.89 -1.11
N GLN A 139 5.54 -5.34 0.06
CA GLN A 139 5.82 -3.93 0.38
C GLN A 139 7.32 -3.70 0.63
N ASP A 140 7.95 -4.58 1.41
CA ASP A 140 9.37 -4.48 1.77
C ASP A 140 10.28 -4.64 0.55
N LEU A 141 9.94 -5.55 -0.37
CA LEU A 141 10.65 -5.72 -1.65
C LEU A 141 10.44 -4.51 -2.60
N GLY A 142 9.37 -3.74 -2.42
CA GLY A 142 8.94 -2.69 -3.35
C GLY A 142 8.19 -3.22 -4.58
N LEU A 143 7.67 -4.46 -4.51
CA LEU A 143 6.72 -4.98 -5.50
C LEU A 143 5.44 -4.12 -5.51
N VAL A 144 4.92 -3.79 -4.32
CA VAL A 144 3.82 -2.83 -4.16
C VAL A 144 4.35 -1.60 -3.44
N THR A 145 4.33 -0.46 -4.13
CA THR A 145 4.83 0.80 -3.58
C THR A 145 3.71 1.64 -2.99
N GLY A 146 4.05 2.48 -2.02
CA GLY A 146 3.10 3.39 -1.37
C GLY A 146 2.26 2.70 -0.30
N ARG A 147 1.14 3.35 0.07
CA ARG A 147 0.30 2.90 1.18
C ARG A 147 -0.73 1.87 0.71
N ILE A 148 -0.63 0.64 1.23
CA ILE A 148 -1.66 -0.38 1.07
C ILE A 148 -2.81 -0.07 2.05
N VAL A 149 -4.02 0.16 1.53
CA VAL A 149 -5.18 0.59 2.34
C VAL A 149 -6.05 -0.59 2.77
N ASP A 150 -6.65 -1.28 1.80
CA ASP A 150 -7.54 -2.42 2.06
C ASP A 150 -6.91 -3.77 1.65
N GLY A 151 -5.80 -3.75 0.91
CA GLY A 151 -5.04 -4.94 0.54
C GLY A 151 -4.50 -4.91 -0.90
N VAL A 152 -4.11 -6.07 -1.39
CA VAL A 152 -3.53 -6.26 -2.73
C VAL A 152 -4.42 -7.21 -3.54
N LYS A 153 -4.63 -6.86 -4.82
CA LYS A 153 -5.30 -7.71 -5.81
C LYS A 153 -4.30 -8.12 -6.88
N ILE A 154 -4.14 -9.42 -7.08
CA ILE A 154 -3.28 -9.95 -8.15
C ILE A 154 -4.08 -10.01 -9.45
N ILE A 155 -3.48 -9.51 -10.52
CA ILE A 155 -4.08 -9.45 -11.84
C ILE A 155 -3.13 -10.10 -12.85
N SER A 156 -3.70 -10.85 -13.80
CA SER A 156 -2.96 -11.27 -14.99
C SER A 156 -2.60 -10.03 -15.79
N GLY A 157 -1.31 -9.84 -16.07
CA GLY A 157 -0.84 -8.76 -16.92
C GLY A 157 -1.19 -8.98 -18.38
N LYS A 158 -0.45 -8.31 -19.28
CA LYS A 158 -0.68 -8.40 -20.72
C LYS A 158 -0.06 -9.65 -21.33
N SER A 159 0.95 -10.22 -20.68
CA SER A 159 1.69 -11.35 -21.22
C SER A 159 0.86 -12.63 -21.20
N THR A 160 1.03 -13.44 -22.25
CA THR A 160 0.35 -14.73 -22.40
C THR A 160 1.01 -15.84 -21.60
N ARG A 161 2.34 -15.79 -21.45
CA ARG A 161 3.14 -16.74 -20.65
C ARG A 161 4.03 -15.96 -19.70
N TYR A 162 4.18 -16.50 -18.50
CA TYR A 162 5.03 -15.95 -17.45
C TYR A 162 6.02 -17.02 -17.05
N THR A 163 7.25 -16.62 -16.74
CA THR A 163 8.23 -17.47 -16.07
C THR A 163 8.27 -17.00 -14.63
N LEU A 164 7.58 -17.73 -13.76
CA LEU A 164 7.50 -17.43 -12.33
C LEU A 164 8.14 -18.57 -11.53
N PRO A 165 8.77 -18.27 -10.38
CA PRO A 165 9.18 -19.31 -9.46
C PRO A 165 7.93 -19.94 -8.80
N PRO A 166 8.04 -21.18 -8.31
CA PRO A 166 6.98 -21.81 -7.52
C PRO A 166 6.88 -21.08 -6.16
N LEU A 167 5.95 -20.14 -6.07
CA LEU A 167 5.71 -19.32 -4.87
C LEU A 167 4.33 -19.62 -4.29
N LYS A 168 4.23 -19.58 -2.96
CA LYS A 168 2.95 -19.45 -2.26
C LYS A 168 2.63 -17.98 -2.06
N ILE A 169 1.66 -17.45 -2.79
CA ILE A 169 1.32 -16.03 -2.77
C ILE A 169 0.06 -15.80 -1.93
N GLU A 170 0.20 -15.01 -0.85
CA GLU A 170 -0.93 -14.58 -0.02
C GLU A 170 -1.33 -13.13 -0.35
N ALA A 171 -2.53 -12.94 -0.86
CA ALA A 171 -3.09 -11.61 -1.10
C ALA A 171 -4.58 -11.56 -0.76
N THR A 172 -5.18 -10.37 -0.85
CA THR A 172 -6.61 -10.22 -0.53
C THR A 172 -7.50 -10.83 -1.60
N LYS A 173 -7.17 -10.63 -2.88
CA LYS A 173 -7.93 -11.16 -4.03
C LYS A 173 -6.99 -11.48 -5.19
N ALA A 174 -7.47 -12.31 -6.12
CA ALA A 174 -6.86 -12.48 -7.43
C ALA A 174 -7.91 -12.61 -8.54
N SER A 175 -7.53 -12.25 -9.77
CA SER A 175 -8.28 -12.62 -10.98
C SER A 175 -8.18 -14.12 -11.26
N ALA A 176 -9.21 -14.71 -11.85
CA ALA A 176 -9.22 -16.15 -12.17
C ALA A 176 -8.10 -16.54 -13.15
N SER A 177 -7.77 -15.66 -14.11
CA SER A 177 -6.63 -15.82 -15.00
C SER A 177 -5.30 -15.87 -14.25
N ALA A 178 -5.07 -14.92 -13.32
CA ALA A 178 -3.86 -14.91 -12.50
C ALA A 178 -3.68 -16.19 -11.67
N ILE A 179 -4.77 -16.69 -11.08
CA ILE A 179 -4.75 -17.93 -10.30
C ILE A 179 -4.28 -19.11 -11.18
N ARG A 180 -4.89 -19.27 -12.36
CA ARG A 180 -4.50 -20.32 -13.32
C ARG A 180 -3.03 -20.21 -13.68
N THR A 181 -2.56 -19.01 -14.02
CA THR A 181 -1.15 -18.78 -14.37
C THR A 181 -0.19 -19.11 -13.22
N ILE A 182 -0.53 -18.78 -11.98
CA ILE A 182 0.29 -19.11 -10.80
C ILE A 182 0.36 -20.63 -10.62
N GLU A 183 -0.79 -21.32 -10.70
CA GLU A 183 -0.90 -22.78 -10.58
C GLU A 183 -0.17 -23.52 -11.72
N GLU A 184 -0.26 -23.01 -12.96
CA GLU A 184 0.47 -23.53 -14.13
C GLU A 184 2.00 -23.45 -13.96
N ASN A 185 2.50 -22.44 -13.21
CA ASN A 185 3.91 -22.31 -12.88
C ASN A 185 4.30 -23.10 -11.61
N GLY A 186 3.40 -23.93 -11.07
CA GLY A 186 3.64 -24.73 -9.86
C GLY A 186 3.60 -23.93 -8.56
N GLY A 187 3.06 -22.70 -8.57
CA GLY A 187 2.81 -21.90 -7.38
C GLY A 187 1.47 -22.20 -6.73
N GLU A 188 1.27 -21.69 -5.51
CA GLU A 188 0.01 -21.74 -4.77
C GLU A 188 -0.49 -20.32 -4.54
N PHE A 189 -1.79 -20.06 -4.71
CA PHE A 189 -2.38 -18.78 -4.37
C PHE A 189 -3.40 -18.95 -3.25
N VAL A 190 -3.32 -18.12 -2.20
CA VAL A 190 -4.29 -18.10 -1.10
C VAL A 190 -4.87 -16.69 -0.94
N ALA A 191 -6.19 -16.59 -1.10
CA ALA A 191 -6.93 -15.36 -0.83
C ALA A 191 -7.25 -15.25 0.67
N LYS A 192 -6.64 -14.29 1.35
CA LYS A 192 -6.75 -14.12 2.81
C LYS A 192 -7.41 -12.79 3.19
N TYR A 193 -8.33 -12.86 4.15
CA TYR A 193 -9.05 -11.69 4.62
C TYR A 193 -8.21 -10.86 5.59
N TYR A 194 -8.20 -9.55 5.40
CA TYR A 194 -7.65 -8.60 6.36
C TYR A 194 -8.61 -7.45 6.60
N SER A 195 -8.85 -7.13 7.87
CA SER A 195 -9.38 -5.84 8.30
C SER A 195 -8.29 -4.76 8.21
N LYS A 196 -8.66 -3.47 8.24
CA LYS A 196 -7.68 -2.38 8.22
C LYS A 196 -6.66 -2.45 9.35
N LEU A 197 -7.11 -2.84 10.56
CA LEU A 197 -6.23 -2.96 11.71
C LEU A 197 -5.29 -4.16 11.57
N SER A 198 -5.83 -5.31 11.17
CA SER A 198 -5.02 -6.52 10.98
C SER A 198 -4.05 -6.40 9.81
N LEU A 199 -4.43 -5.71 8.72
CA LEU A 199 -3.53 -5.40 7.62
C LEU A 199 -2.39 -4.50 8.09
N ARG A 200 -2.70 -3.45 8.87
CA ARG A 200 -1.66 -2.58 9.44
C ARG A 200 -0.72 -3.36 10.35
N ALA A 201 -1.24 -4.30 11.13
CA ALA A 201 -0.43 -5.16 12.00
C ALA A 201 0.45 -6.14 11.20
N LEU A 202 -0.04 -6.65 10.07
CA LEU A 202 0.75 -7.47 9.15
C LEU A 202 1.90 -6.65 8.55
N LEU A 203 1.61 -5.47 8.01
CA LEU A 203 2.59 -4.65 7.29
C LEU A 203 3.64 -4.06 8.25
N ASN A 204 3.21 -3.48 9.36
CA ASN A 204 4.06 -2.77 10.30
C ASN A 204 3.93 -3.34 11.72
N PRO A 205 4.39 -4.58 11.98
CA PRO A 205 4.26 -5.21 13.28
C PRO A 205 5.10 -4.51 14.36
N GLU A 206 6.28 -4.00 14.01
CA GLU A 206 7.22 -3.32 14.91
C GLU A 206 6.57 -2.16 15.64
N TRP A 207 5.77 -1.34 14.94
CA TRP A 207 5.07 -0.22 15.55
C TRP A 207 4.10 -0.66 16.66
N PHE A 208 3.44 -1.82 16.51
CA PHE A 208 2.56 -2.35 17.57
C PHE A 208 3.35 -2.92 18.73
N LEU A 209 4.47 -3.59 18.45
CA LEU A 209 5.35 -4.12 19.47
C LEU A 209 5.99 -3.00 20.30
N GLU A 210 6.46 -1.93 19.66
CA GLU A 210 7.03 -0.76 20.34
C GLU A 210 5.97 -0.03 21.18
N LYS A 211 4.75 0.17 20.65
CA LYS A 211 3.71 0.94 21.34
C LYS A 211 2.95 0.17 22.41
N TYR A 212 2.68 -1.11 22.18
CA TYR A 212 1.80 -1.90 23.04
C TYR A 212 2.45 -3.17 23.59
N GLY A 213 3.67 -3.51 23.15
CA GLY A 213 4.34 -4.75 23.55
C GLY A 213 3.64 -6.01 23.05
N ARG A 214 2.71 -5.91 22.08
CA ARG A 214 1.94 -7.04 21.54
C ARG A 214 1.37 -6.74 20.15
N LEU A 215 1.05 -7.81 19.41
CA LEU A 215 0.34 -7.72 18.14
C LEU A 215 -1.17 -8.01 18.32
N PRO A 216 -2.05 -7.27 17.63
CA PRO A 216 -3.47 -7.58 17.63
C PRO A 216 -3.75 -8.85 16.82
N LEU A 217 -4.72 -9.64 17.27
CA LEU A 217 -5.19 -10.83 16.56
C LEU A 217 -5.89 -10.43 15.24
N PRO A 218 -5.75 -11.21 14.16
CA PRO A 218 -6.45 -10.95 12.91
C PRO A 218 -7.97 -11.14 13.09
N ALA A 219 -8.75 -10.21 12.55
CA ALA A 219 -10.21 -10.28 12.61
C ALA A 219 -10.76 -11.29 11.59
N ARG A 220 -11.83 -12.00 11.96
CA ARG A 220 -12.60 -12.86 11.06
C ARG A 220 -13.50 -12.01 10.12
N PRO A 221 -13.81 -12.46 8.89
CA PRO A 221 -14.74 -11.75 8.02
C PRO A 221 -16.16 -11.82 8.60
N THR A 222 -16.81 -10.66 8.73
CA THR A 222 -18.16 -10.56 9.31
C THR A 222 -19.24 -10.35 8.25
N ARG A 223 -18.91 -9.63 7.17
CA ARG A 223 -19.89 -9.34 6.11
C ARG A 223 -20.16 -10.61 5.32
N ARG A 224 -21.44 -10.92 5.08
CA ARG A 224 -21.86 -12.10 4.32
C ARG A 224 -21.09 -12.28 3.00
N LYS A 225 -20.99 -11.21 2.20
CA LYS A 225 -20.26 -11.21 0.93
C LYS A 225 -18.77 -11.54 1.05
N ASP A 226 -18.14 -11.14 2.16
CA ASP A 226 -16.73 -11.42 2.40
C ASP A 226 -16.58 -12.88 2.84
N ILE A 227 -17.46 -13.36 3.73
CA ILE A 227 -17.51 -14.77 4.15
C ILE A 227 -17.70 -15.70 2.94
N GLU A 228 -18.69 -15.43 2.09
CA GLU A 228 -18.94 -16.21 0.87
C GLU A 228 -17.70 -16.21 -0.04
N TYR A 229 -17.10 -15.04 -0.28
CA TYR A 229 -15.90 -14.93 -1.13
C TYR A 229 -14.72 -15.78 -0.64
N TYR A 230 -14.45 -15.81 0.68
CA TYR A 230 -13.32 -16.59 1.22
C TYR A 230 -13.67 -18.06 1.49
N LEU A 231 -14.95 -18.43 1.46
CA LEU A 231 -15.40 -19.82 1.52
C LEU A 231 -15.38 -20.49 0.13
N ASP A 232 -15.35 -19.71 -0.94
CA ASP A 232 -15.33 -20.21 -2.32
C ASP A 232 -13.96 -20.79 -2.70
N GLU A 233 -13.92 -22.09 -3.01
CA GLU A 233 -12.73 -22.80 -3.51
C GLU A 233 -12.22 -22.21 -4.83
N SER A 234 -13.14 -21.72 -5.69
CA SER A 234 -12.77 -21.10 -6.98
C SER A 234 -11.89 -19.85 -6.82
N LYS A 235 -11.98 -19.18 -5.67
CA LYS A 235 -11.19 -17.99 -5.33
C LYS A 235 -9.96 -18.31 -4.50
N ARG A 236 -9.77 -19.59 -4.14
CA ARG A 236 -8.74 -20.10 -3.22
C ARG A 236 -8.78 -19.34 -1.91
N GLY A 237 -10.00 -19.12 -1.42
CA GLY A 237 -10.21 -18.47 -0.14
C GLY A 237 -9.62 -19.31 0.99
N TYR A 238 -8.93 -18.65 1.92
CA TYR A 238 -8.25 -19.35 3.01
C TYR A 238 -9.21 -20.17 3.90
N LEU A 239 -10.49 -19.80 3.99
CA LEU A 239 -11.50 -20.59 4.73
C LEU A 239 -11.88 -21.90 4.02
N ALA A 240 -11.62 -21.99 2.72
CA ALA A 240 -11.87 -23.19 1.92
C ALA A 240 -10.61 -24.10 1.91
N VAL A 241 -9.44 -23.49 1.67
CA VAL A 241 -8.15 -24.18 1.56
C VAL A 241 -7.69 -24.74 2.91
N GLU A 242 -7.80 -23.96 3.99
CA GLU A 242 -7.45 -24.39 5.34
C GLU A 242 -8.60 -25.19 5.96
N LYS A 243 -8.62 -26.51 5.75
CA LYS A 243 -9.71 -27.39 6.21
C LYS A 243 -9.90 -27.39 7.73
N ASP A 244 -8.84 -27.15 8.48
CA ASP A 244 -8.85 -27.10 9.96
C ASP A 244 -9.34 -25.75 10.51
N ASN A 245 -9.77 -24.83 9.66
CA ASN A 245 -10.21 -23.52 10.10
C ASN A 245 -11.55 -23.62 10.84
N GLU A 246 -11.49 -23.45 12.16
CA GLU A 246 -12.64 -23.51 13.08
C GLU A 246 -13.82 -22.66 12.60
N PHE A 247 -13.55 -21.48 12.03
CA PHE A 247 -14.60 -20.57 11.58
C PHE A 247 -15.40 -21.13 10.41
N ALA A 248 -14.74 -21.78 9.45
CA ALA A 248 -15.40 -22.42 8.32
C ALA A 248 -16.27 -23.60 8.78
N LEU A 249 -15.76 -24.41 9.72
CA LEU A 249 -16.50 -25.52 10.33
C LEU A 249 -17.73 -25.02 11.09
N MET A 250 -17.61 -23.95 11.87
CA MET A 250 -18.75 -23.31 12.55
C MET A 250 -19.83 -22.86 11.56
N ILE A 251 -19.45 -22.29 10.41
CA ILE A 251 -20.40 -21.87 9.38
C ILE A 251 -21.11 -23.08 8.75
N LYS A 252 -20.36 -24.14 8.41
CA LYS A 252 -20.93 -25.38 7.85
C LYS A 252 -21.93 -26.00 8.80
N LYS A 253 -21.53 -26.18 10.06
CA LYS A 253 -22.40 -26.69 11.13
C LYS A 253 -23.67 -25.86 11.29
N ALA A 254 -23.54 -24.52 11.35
CA ALA A 254 -24.70 -23.64 11.46
C ALA A 254 -25.65 -23.73 10.25
N ARG A 255 -25.11 -23.92 9.03
CA ARG A 255 -25.92 -24.14 7.83
C ARG A 255 -26.64 -25.49 7.84
N GLU A 256 -25.97 -26.55 8.27
CA GLU A 256 -26.55 -27.89 8.42
C GLU A 256 -27.67 -27.91 9.47
N GLU A 257 -27.45 -27.25 10.61
CA GLU A 257 -28.47 -27.10 11.66
C GLU A 257 -29.71 -26.35 11.14
N MET A 258 -29.50 -25.22 10.43
CA MET A 258 -30.60 -24.50 9.78
C MET A 258 -31.34 -25.34 8.73
N ALA A 259 -30.62 -26.13 7.93
CA ALA A 259 -31.23 -27.01 6.93
C ALA A 259 -32.03 -28.16 7.55
N SER A 260 -31.58 -28.67 8.71
CA SER A 260 -32.27 -29.73 9.46
C SER A 260 -33.57 -29.27 10.16
N GLY A 261 -33.95 -27.99 10.04
CA GLY A 261 -35.16 -27.44 10.64
C GLY A 261 -35.12 -27.35 12.17
N LYS A 262 -34.00 -27.73 12.81
CA LYS A 262 -33.74 -27.45 14.23
C LYS A 262 -33.57 -25.94 14.36
N SER A 263 -34.66 -25.24 14.64
CA SER A 263 -34.59 -23.85 15.03
C SER A 263 -33.64 -23.77 16.22
N MET A 264 -32.58 -22.99 16.09
CA MET A 264 -31.78 -22.59 17.23
C MET A 264 -32.75 -21.88 18.17
N ALA A 265 -33.22 -22.62 19.19
CA ALA A 265 -33.71 -22.00 20.40
C ALA A 265 -32.67 -20.94 20.72
N ARG A 266 -33.07 -19.66 20.69
CA ARG A 266 -32.29 -18.54 21.21
C ARG A 266 -31.52 -19.11 22.37
N SER A 267 -30.19 -19.24 22.26
CA SER A 267 -29.43 -19.79 23.36
C SER A 267 -29.66 -18.80 24.49
N THR A 268 -30.61 -19.09 25.38
CA THR A 268 -30.40 -18.83 26.78
C THR A 268 -29.01 -19.37 26.99
N ILE A 269 -28.06 -18.46 27.19
CA ILE A 269 -26.76 -18.82 27.72
C ILE A 269 -27.16 -19.60 28.96
N LYS A 270 -27.19 -20.94 28.87
CA LYS A 270 -27.17 -21.77 30.07
C LYS A 270 -25.88 -21.31 30.67
N LYS A 271 -25.96 -20.48 31.73
CA LYS A 271 -24.85 -20.28 32.65
C LYS A 271 -24.35 -21.68 32.87
N THR A 272 -23.19 -22.00 32.31
CA THR A 272 -22.53 -23.26 32.59
C THR A 272 -22.45 -23.28 34.10
N GLY A 273 -23.17 -24.22 34.72
CA GLY A 273 -23.08 -24.40 36.17
C GLY A 273 -21.60 -24.45 36.51
N LYS A 274 -21.18 -23.76 37.58
CA LYS A 274 -19.79 -23.80 38.04
C LYS A 274 -19.37 -25.28 38.06
N LYS A 275 -18.38 -25.65 37.25
CA LYS A 275 -17.87 -27.02 37.21
C LYS A 275 -17.42 -27.41 38.61
N SER A 276 -17.63 -28.66 38.98
CA SER A 276 -17.13 -29.18 40.25
C SER A 276 -15.59 -29.11 40.26
N LEU A 277 -14.97 -28.98 41.44
CA LEU A 277 -13.51 -28.92 41.58
C LEU A 277 -12.81 -30.13 40.91
N LEU A 278 -13.47 -31.28 40.92
CA LEU A 278 -12.99 -32.51 40.31
C LEU A 278 -12.98 -32.45 38.78
N GLU A 279 -14.02 -31.89 38.14
CA GLU A 279 -14.04 -31.68 36.70
C GLU A 279 -12.95 -30.70 36.26
N VAL A 280 -12.68 -29.66 37.06
CA VAL A 280 -11.58 -28.72 36.81
C VAL A 280 -10.22 -29.41 36.94
N GLN A 281 -10.05 -30.32 37.90
CA GLN A 281 -8.83 -31.11 38.04
C GLN A 281 -8.63 -32.08 36.86
N ILE A 282 -9.68 -32.78 36.44
CA ILE A 282 -9.62 -33.71 35.31
C ILE A 282 -9.31 -32.97 34.00
N GLU A 283 -9.87 -31.78 33.81
CA GLU A 283 -9.55 -30.93 32.65
C GLU A 283 -8.11 -30.44 32.69
N LYS A 284 -7.61 -29.98 33.84
CA LYS A 284 -6.19 -29.60 33.98
C LYS A 284 -5.25 -30.75 33.67
N ILE A 285 -5.55 -31.95 34.16
CA ILE A 285 -4.74 -33.15 33.89
C ILE A 285 -4.78 -33.50 32.40
N LYS A 286 -5.95 -33.39 31.74
CA LYS A 286 -6.07 -33.60 30.29
C LYS A 286 -5.32 -32.54 29.47
N GLU A 287 -5.39 -31.28 29.89
CA GLU A 287 -4.65 -30.17 29.26
C GLU A 287 -3.14 -30.34 29.42
N GLU A 288 -2.66 -30.79 30.58
CA GLU A 288 -1.24 -31.10 30.82
C GLU A 288 -0.77 -32.26 29.94
N GLN A 289 -1.58 -33.31 29.77
CA GLN A 289 -1.26 -34.43 28.88
C GLN A 289 -1.26 -34.01 27.39
N GLN A 290 -2.18 -33.13 26.98
CA GLN A 290 -2.18 -32.57 25.62
C GLN A 290 -1.01 -31.62 25.38
N GLN A 291 -0.59 -30.86 26.40
CA GLN A 291 0.59 -29.98 26.34
C GLN A 291 1.90 -30.79 26.24
N GLN A 292 1.98 -31.94 26.90
CA GLN A 292 3.13 -32.85 26.77
C GLN A 292 3.21 -33.49 25.38
N GLN A 293 2.07 -33.79 24.75
CA GLN A 293 2.01 -34.33 23.38
C GLN A 293 2.24 -33.27 22.28
N THR A 294 2.08 -31.98 22.59
CA THR A 294 2.23 -30.86 21.64
C THR A 294 3.55 -30.09 21.82
N THR A 295 4.59 -30.75 22.32
CA THR A 295 5.97 -30.22 22.38
C THR A 295 6.65 -30.21 21.00
N GLY A 296 5.97 -29.65 19.99
CA GLY A 296 6.49 -29.48 18.63
C GLY A 296 5.86 -28.34 17.83
N ASN A 297 4.86 -27.62 18.34
CA ASN A 297 4.26 -26.52 17.58
C ASN A 297 3.87 -25.33 18.45
N LEU A 298 4.22 -24.14 17.95
CA LEU A 298 4.11 -22.85 18.61
C LEU A 298 2.74 -22.63 19.28
N VAL A 299 2.81 -22.27 20.55
CA VAL A 299 1.68 -21.89 21.41
C VAL A 299 0.91 -20.73 20.77
N LYS A 300 -0.30 -21.01 20.26
CA LYS A 300 -1.23 -20.03 19.65
C LYS A 300 -1.74 -18.92 20.60
N ASN A 301 -1.30 -18.88 21.85
CA ASN A 301 -1.76 -17.92 22.88
C ASN A 301 -0.63 -17.39 23.79
N ARG A 302 0.52 -16.98 23.25
CA ARG A 302 1.51 -16.20 24.02
C ARG A 302 1.50 -14.73 23.62
N ILE A 303 1.52 -13.85 24.62
CA ILE A 303 1.86 -12.44 24.47
C ILE A 303 3.35 -12.40 24.09
N LEU A 304 3.65 -12.05 22.84
CA LEU A 304 5.02 -11.84 22.40
C LEU A 304 5.49 -10.48 22.95
N SER A 305 6.28 -10.50 24.03
CA SER A 305 6.96 -9.31 24.56
C SER A 305 8.25 -9.02 23.78
N LEU A 306 8.74 -7.78 23.81
CA LEU A 306 9.99 -7.36 23.12
C LEU A 306 11.16 -8.33 23.35
N ASN A 307 11.34 -8.79 24.59
CA ASN A 307 12.42 -9.73 24.95
C ASN A 307 12.27 -11.15 24.34
N SER A 308 11.07 -11.51 23.87
CA SER A 308 10.83 -12.78 23.19
C SER A 308 11.10 -12.72 21.68
N PHE A 309 11.16 -11.52 21.10
CA PHE A 309 11.44 -11.31 19.67
C PHE A 309 12.95 -11.35 19.37
N GLU A 310 13.79 -10.80 20.25
CA GLU A 310 15.27 -10.86 20.11
C GLU A 310 15.82 -12.29 20.11
N LYS A 311 15.15 -13.23 20.81
CA LYS A 311 15.54 -14.65 20.79
C LYS A 311 15.18 -15.38 19.49
N VAL A 312 14.28 -14.81 18.68
CA VAL A 312 13.92 -15.36 17.36
C VAL A 312 14.85 -14.81 16.27
N THR A 313 15.32 -13.57 16.41
CA THR A 313 16.21 -12.92 15.43
C THR A 313 17.67 -13.35 15.52
N HIS A 314 18.11 -13.98 16.62
CA HIS A 314 19.47 -14.53 16.77
C HIS A 314 19.58 -16.04 16.49
N LYS A 315 18.50 -16.68 16.04
CA LYS A 315 18.48 -18.09 15.62
C LYS A 315 17.86 -18.31 14.23
N LEU A 316 17.82 -17.26 13.40
CA LEU A 316 17.55 -17.32 11.97
C LEU A 316 18.77 -16.84 11.20
#